data_AF-A0A840PWH8-F1
#
_entry.id   AF-A0A840PWH8-F1
#
_cell.length_a   1.000
_cell.length_b   1.000
_cell.length_c   1.000
_cell.angle_alpha   90.00
_cell.angle_beta   90.00
_cell.angle_gamma   90.00
#
_symmetry.space_group_name_H-M   'P 1'
#
loop_
_entity.id
_entity.type
_entity.pdbx_description
1 polymer ?
#
loop_
_entity_poly.entity_id
_entity_poly.type
_entity_poly.pdbx_seq_one_letter_code
_entity_poly.pdbx_strand_id
1 'polypeptide(L)'
;MKKIILVTISVLILFIIGCQSEEEKTNEQIRNLTSLAEDYYNEGKLEKAIDTYEEILSLKNTDEIRKKVSEIEEEIANAQKANDFLTGLYNIEKEQLRSGISVSASDMEYIMKDIKKLIDEFENIDTSADNDINKFIESIRADDSFRGYQYLKEEVNNQIYTDGGTTDLLGELDSSFDVFSSSVMALNRQWVLESIQKITSNEIPNKYSSVIK
;
A
#
# COMPACT_ATOMS: atom_id res chain seq x y z
N MET A 1 -22.47 52.65 60.36
CA MET A 1 -21.80 52.59 59.04
C MET A 1 -20.87 51.37 58.89
N LYS A 2 -21.30 50.16 59.29
CA LYS A 2 -20.51 48.91 59.14
C LYS A 2 -21.18 47.86 58.25
N LYS A 3 -22.42 48.09 57.80
CA LYS A 3 -23.22 47.13 57.01
C LYS A 3 -23.18 47.37 55.49
N ILE A 4 -22.63 48.50 55.03
CA ILE A 4 -22.57 48.86 53.60
C ILE A 4 -21.30 48.31 52.94
N ILE A 5 -20.22 48.08 53.70
CA ILE A 5 -18.93 47.58 53.17
C ILE A 5 -18.99 46.08 52.82
N LEU A 6 -19.94 45.32 53.39
CA LEU A 6 -20.01 43.87 53.16
C LEU A 6 -20.73 43.51 51.84
N VAL A 7 -21.57 44.41 51.31
CA VAL A 7 -22.37 44.13 50.10
C VAL A 7 -21.58 44.43 48.82
N THR A 8 -20.62 45.36 48.87
CA THR A 8 -19.77 45.69 47.71
C THR A 8 -18.66 44.68 47.43
N ILE A 9 -18.25 43.86 48.41
CA ILE A 9 -17.27 42.78 48.19
C ILE A 9 -17.92 41.54 47.56
N SER A 10 -19.22 41.31 47.79
CA SER A 10 -19.93 40.13 47.25
C SER A 10 -20.27 40.25 45.76
N VAL A 11 -20.28 41.46 45.20
CA VAL A 11 -20.59 41.70 43.78
C VAL A 11 -19.31 41.66 42.90
N LEU A 12 -18.12 41.83 43.48
CA LEU A 12 -16.86 41.77 42.73
C LEU A 12 -16.38 40.34 42.45
N ILE A 13 -16.86 39.34 43.21
CA ILE A 13 -16.48 37.92 43.07
C ILE A 13 -17.27 37.24 41.94
N LEU A 14 -18.39 37.80 41.50
CA LEU A 14 -19.23 37.23 40.43
C LEU A 14 -18.73 37.52 39.00
N PHE A 15 -17.67 38.31 38.82
CA PHE A 15 -17.07 38.56 37.51
C PHE A 15 -15.87 37.66 37.17
N ILE A 16 -15.48 36.75 38.07
CA ILE A 16 -14.33 35.84 37.85
C ILE A 16 -14.78 34.45 37.37
N ILE A 17 -16.08 34.18 37.29
CA ILE A 17 -16.63 32.90 36.82
C ILE A 17 -17.27 33.14 35.45
N GLY A 18 -16.55 32.86 34.36
CA GLY A 18 -17.20 32.59 33.06
C GLY A 18 -16.80 33.42 31.84
N CYS A 19 -15.54 33.85 31.71
CA CYS A 19 -14.95 34.09 30.39
C CYS A 19 -13.82 33.08 30.19
N GLN A 20 -14.19 31.86 29.78
CA GLN A 20 -13.24 30.95 29.12
C GLN A 20 -12.69 31.72 27.92
N SER A 21 -11.37 31.88 27.82
CA SER A 21 -10.79 32.66 26.74
C SER A 21 -11.10 31.98 25.40
N GLU A 22 -11.23 32.75 24.32
CA GLU A 22 -11.41 32.19 22.97
C GLU A 22 -10.27 31.22 22.60
N GLU A 23 -9.08 31.44 23.16
CA GLU A 23 -7.93 30.55 23.05
C GLU A 23 -8.17 29.19 23.75
N GLU A 24 -8.76 29.20 24.94
CA GLU A 24 -9.08 27.97 25.69
C GLU A 24 -10.12 27.12 24.95
N LYS A 25 -11.16 27.74 24.39
CA LYS A 25 -12.15 27.04 23.55
C LYS A 25 -11.53 26.45 22.29
N THR A 26 -10.66 27.21 21.62
CA THR A 26 -9.97 26.75 20.40
C THR A 26 -9.08 25.54 20.71
N ASN A 27 -8.34 25.58 21.82
CA ASN A 27 -7.49 24.46 22.23
C ASN A 27 -8.31 23.21 22.60
N GLU A 28 -9.48 23.38 23.24
CA GLU A 28 -10.40 22.28 23.52
C GLU A 28 -10.95 21.65 22.23
N GLN A 29 -11.36 22.48 21.26
CA GLN A 29 -11.82 22.01 19.96
C GLN A 29 -10.73 21.23 19.21
N ILE A 30 -9.50 21.75 19.18
CA ILE A 30 -8.35 21.06 18.57
C ILE A 30 -8.16 19.69 19.21
N ARG A 31 -8.17 19.60 20.54
CA ARG A 31 -8.00 18.32 21.25
C ARG A 31 -9.09 17.30 20.90
N ASN A 32 -10.34 17.74 20.83
CA ASN A 32 -11.45 16.87 20.47
C ASN A 32 -11.33 16.36 19.03
N LEU A 33 -10.97 17.25 18.09
CA LEU A 33 -10.73 16.87 16.71
C LEU A 33 -9.53 15.94 16.56
N THR A 34 -8.44 16.14 17.32
CA THR A 34 -7.28 15.24 17.31
C THR A 34 -7.69 13.84 17.73
N SER A 35 -8.45 13.70 18.82
CA SER A 35 -8.97 12.41 19.26
C SER A 35 -9.85 11.75 18.18
N LEU A 36 -10.72 12.53 17.52
CA LEU A 36 -11.59 12.01 16.47
C LEU A 36 -10.79 11.56 15.23
N ALA A 37 -9.75 12.31 14.83
CA ALA A 37 -8.88 11.95 13.72
C ALA A 37 -8.12 10.66 14.01
N GLU A 38 -7.62 10.49 15.24
CA GLU A 38 -6.97 9.26 15.70
C GLU A 38 -7.93 8.07 15.71
N ASP A 39 -9.17 8.27 16.16
CA ASP A 39 -10.21 7.24 16.10
C ASP A 39 -10.49 6.81 14.65
N TYR A 40 -10.65 7.78 13.73
CA TYR A 40 -10.83 7.47 12.31
C TYR A 40 -9.62 6.74 11.72
N TYR A 41 -8.40 7.14 12.08
CA TYR A 41 -7.18 6.48 11.63
C TYR A 41 -7.12 5.01 12.11
N ASN A 42 -7.41 4.77 13.38
CA ASN A 42 -7.41 3.43 13.99
C ASN A 42 -8.53 2.54 13.43
N GLU A 43 -9.66 3.12 13.02
CA GLU A 43 -10.77 2.43 12.37
C GLU A 43 -10.56 2.19 10.86
N GLY A 44 -9.43 2.61 10.28
CA GLY A 44 -9.16 2.48 8.84
C GLY A 44 -9.98 3.44 7.96
N LYS A 45 -10.53 4.50 8.54
CA LYS A 45 -11.24 5.57 7.84
C LYS A 45 -10.26 6.69 7.48
N LEU A 46 -9.23 6.36 6.70
CA LEU A 46 -8.06 7.22 6.49
C LEU A 46 -8.39 8.57 5.84
N GLU A 47 -9.30 8.60 4.86
CA GLU A 47 -9.76 9.87 4.26
C GLU A 47 -10.44 10.78 5.30
N LYS A 48 -11.27 10.22 6.18
CA LYS A 48 -11.91 11.00 7.26
C LYS A 48 -10.92 11.49 8.31
N ALA A 49 -9.87 10.71 8.57
CA ALA A 49 -8.78 11.14 9.44
C ALA A 49 -8.06 12.36 8.84
N ILE A 50 -7.75 12.32 7.54
CA ILE A 50 -7.17 13.46 6.81
C ILE A 50 -8.09 14.67 6.91
N ASP A 51 -9.38 14.53 6.54
CA ASP A 51 -10.36 15.63 6.59
C ASP A 51 -10.40 16.29 7.99
N THR A 52 -10.35 15.48 9.04
CA THR A 52 -10.38 15.96 10.44
C THR A 52 -9.07 16.66 10.81
N TYR A 53 -7.91 16.17 10.36
CA TYR A 53 -6.63 16.87 10.55
C TYR A 53 -6.55 18.19 9.77
N GLU A 54 -7.14 18.26 8.58
CA GLU A 54 -7.25 19.51 7.82
C GLU A 54 -8.14 20.54 8.52
N GLU A 55 -9.23 20.09 9.18
CA GLU A 55 -10.04 20.96 10.04
C GLU A 55 -9.19 21.54 11.18
N ILE A 56 -8.33 20.73 11.83
CA ILE A 56 -7.41 21.21 12.87
C ILE A 56 -6.44 22.25 12.30
N LEU A 57 -5.89 22.05 11.09
CA LEU A 57 -4.99 23.01 10.45
C LEU A 57 -5.67 24.36 10.16
N SER A 58 -6.99 24.35 9.92
CA SER A 58 -7.78 25.56 9.74
C SER A 58 -7.92 26.38 11.03
N LEU A 59 -7.91 25.72 12.19
CA LEU A 59 -7.94 26.35 13.52
C LEU A 59 -6.55 26.81 13.95
N LYS A 60 -5.55 25.94 13.75
CA LYS A 60 -4.17 26.19 14.12
C LYS A 60 -3.23 25.42 13.20
N ASN A 61 -2.58 26.17 12.33
CA ASN A 61 -1.62 25.63 11.40
C ASN A 61 -0.31 25.23 12.10
N THR A 62 -0.04 23.92 12.22
CA THR A 62 1.17 23.38 12.85
C THR A 62 1.85 22.35 11.95
N ASP A 63 3.18 22.28 12.01
CA ASP A 63 3.96 21.32 11.22
C ASP A 63 3.73 19.87 11.67
N GLU A 64 3.39 19.67 12.94
CA GLU A 64 3.03 18.34 13.47
C GLU A 64 1.80 17.76 12.79
N ILE A 65 0.73 18.55 12.64
CA ILE A 65 -0.51 18.07 12.01
C ILE A 65 -0.32 17.90 10.50
N ARG A 66 0.44 18.79 9.84
CA ARG A 66 0.82 18.60 8.44
C ARG A 66 1.58 17.30 8.22
N LYS A 67 2.53 17.00 9.12
CA LYS A 67 3.29 15.75 9.07
C LYS A 67 2.35 14.55 9.20
N LYS A 68 1.36 14.61 10.09
CA LYS A 68 0.35 13.55 10.23
C LYS A 68 -0.47 13.34 8.96
N VAL A 69 -0.92 14.42 8.32
CA VAL A 69 -1.62 14.33 7.03
C VAL A 69 -0.73 13.65 5.98
N SER A 70 0.50 14.13 5.80
CA SER A 70 1.43 13.57 4.82
C SER A 70 1.79 12.10 5.10
N GLU A 71 1.94 11.71 6.37
CA GLU A 71 2.16 10.29 6.76
C GLU A 71 0.97 9.41 6.32
N ILE A 72 -0.27 9.87 6.50
CA ILE A 72 -1.46 9.11 6.11
C ILE A 72 -1.63 9.07 4.59
N GLU A 73 -1.37 10.18 3.90
CA GLU A 73 -1.40 10.23 2.42
C GLU A 73 -0.37 9.26 1.81
N GLU A 74 0.82 9.18 2.38
CA GLU A 74 1.86 8.24 1.97
C GLU A 74 1.43 6.78 2.22
N GLU A 75 0.83 6.50 3.39
CA GLU A 75 0.24 5.19 3.68
C GLU A 75 -0.81 4.77 2.63
N ILE A 76 -1.73 5.67 2.28
CA ILE A 76 -2.75 5.43 1.25
C ILE A 76 -2.09 5.15 -0.11
N ALA A 77 -1.11 5.98 -0.49
CA ALA A 77 -0.42 5.83 -1.77
C ALA A 77 0.33 4.50 -1.87
N ASN A 78 1.00 4.08 -0.79
CA ASN A 78 1.69 2.79 -0.73
C ASN A 78 0.70 1.63 -0.77
N ALA A 79 -0.46 1.76 -0.11
CA ALA A 79 -1.50 0.75 -0.14
C ALA A 79 -2.08 0.56 -1.55
N GLN A 80 -2.29 1.66 -2.29
CA GLN A 80 -2.73 1.59 -3.68
C GLN A 80 -1.68 0.91 -4.57
N LYS A 81 -0.40 1.29 -4.45
CA LYS A 81 0.68 0.65 -5.23
C LYS A 81 0.82 -0.85 -4.95
N ALA A 82 0.68 -1.25 -3.68
CA ALA A 82 0.67 -2.66 -3.31
C ALA A 82 -0.52 -3.40 -3.93
N ASN A 83 -1.72 -2.79 -3.93
CA ASN A 83 -2.89 -3.37 -4.59
C ASN A 83 -2.72 -3.48 -6.11
N ASP A 84 -2.18 -2.44 -6.75
CA ASP A 84 -1.94 -2.42 -8.19
C ASP A 84 -0.97 -3.54 -8.59
N PHE A 85 0.06 -3.79 -7.77
CA PHE A 85 0.98 -4.92 -7.95
C PHE A 85 0.25 -6.28 -7.86
N LEU A 86 -0.52 -6.52 -6.79
CA LEU A 86 -1.26 -7.78 -6.62
C LEU A 86 -2.29 -8.00 -7.72
N THR A 87 -3.03 -6.95 -8.08
CA THR A 87 -4.02 -6.98 -9.16
C THR A 87 -3.37 -7.22 -10.52
N GLY A 88 -2.23 -6.58 -10.78
CA GLY A 88 -1.45 -6.79 -11.99
C GLY A 88 -1.01 -8.26 -12.14
N LEU A 89 -0.45 -8.85 -11.08
CA LEU A 89 -0.08 -10.26 -11.07
C LEU A 89 -1.28 -11.18 -11.27
N TYR A 90 -2.39 -10.91 -10.57
CA TYR A 90 -3.62 -11.69 -10.72
C TYR A 90 -4.17 -11.65 -12.16
N ASN A 91 -4.11 -10.49 -12.82
CA ASN A 91 -4.56 -10.37 -14.22
C ASN A 91 -3.64 -11.15 -15.17
N ILE A 92 -2.32 -11.09 -14.99
CA ILE A 92 -1.37 -11.92 -15.76
C ILE A 92 -1.68 -13.41 -15.54
N GLU A 93 -1.92 -13.81 -14.29
CA GLU A 93 -2.31 -15.18 -13.96
C GLU A 93 -3.54 -15.64 -14.74
N LYS A 94 -4.59 -14.84 -14.69
CA LYS A 94 -5.91 -15.18 -15.21
C LYS A 94 -5.96 -15.15 -16.74
N GLU A 95 -5.33 -14.15 -17.35
CA GLU A 95 -5.46 -13.86 -18.77
C GLU A 95 -4.37 -14.51 -19.61
N GLN A 96 -3.13 -14.52 -19.11
CA GLN A 96 -1.96 -14.93 -19.88
C GLN A 96 -1.43 -16.31 -19.48
N LEU A 97 -1.49 -16.66 -18.19
CA LEU A 97 -1.01 -17.95 -17.74
C LEU A 97 -2.09 -19.01 -17.80
N ARG A 98 -3.30 -18.79 -17.27
CA ARG A 98 -4.35 -19.84 -17.17
C ARG A 98 -5.17 -20.08 -18.45
N SER A 99 -5.11 -19.19 -19.45
CA SER A 99 -5.77 -19.43 -20.73
C SER A 99 -5.14 -20.68 -21.35
N GLY A 100 -5.93 -21.72 -21.64
CA GLY A 100 -5.47 -23.08 -21.96
C GLY A 100 -4.75 -23.26 -23.30
N ILE A 101 -3.99 -22.25 -23.73
CA ILE A 101 -3.17 -22.23 -24.94
C ILE A 101 -1.75 -22.68 -24.53
N SER A 102 -1.10 -23.45 -25.39
CA SER A 102 0.33 -23.71 -25.28
C SER A 102 1.07 -22.39 -25.33
N VAL A 103 1.70 -21.99 -24.23
CA VAL A 103 2.47 -20.74 -24.16
C VAL A 103 3.83 -20.99 -24.82
N SER A 104 4.11 -20.27 -25.90
CA SER A 104 5.40 -20.33 -26.59
C SER A 104 6.52 -19.66 -25.78
N ALA A 105 7.78 -19.82 -26.20
CA ALA A 105 8.87 -19.10 -25.55
C ALA A 105 8.73 -17.57 -25.74
N SER A 106 8.31 -17.15 -26.95
CA SER A 106 7.95 -15.76 -27.23
C SER A 106 6.85 -15.22 -26.31
N ASP A 107 5.78 -15.99 -26.07
CA ASP A 107 4.70 -15.56 -25.16
C ASP A 107 5.23 -15.39 -23.72
N MET A 108 6.06 -16.34 -23.26
CA MET A 108 6.70 -16.24 -21.94
C MET A 108 7.62 -15.02 -21.83
N GLU A 109 8.34 -14.64 -22.89
CA GLU A 109 9.15 -13.42 -22.91
C GLU A 109 8.29 -12.16 -22.64
N TYR A 110 7.15 -12.03 -23.32
CA TYR A 110 6.23 -10.91 -23.08
C TYR A 110 5.63 -10.93 -21.67
N ILE A 111 5.19 -12.10 -21.20
CA ILE A 111 4.67 -12.29 -19.84
C ILE A 111 5.73 -11.86 -18.81
N MET A 112 6.98 -12.32 -18.96
CA MET A 112 8.06 -11.99 -18.03
C MET A 112 8.39 -10.50 -18.04
N LYS A 113 8.32 -9.84 -19.19
CA LYS A 113 8.51 -8.40 -19.29
C LYS A 113 7.44 -7.62 -18.52
N ASP A 114 6.19 -8.05 -18.61
CA ASP A 114 5.08 -7.44 -17.87
C ASP A 114 5.22 -7.66 -16.35
N ILE A 115 5.55 -8.88 -15.92
CA ILE A 115 5.83 -9.19 -14.51
C ILE A 115 7.02 -8.36 -14.02
N LYS A 116 8.10 -8.25 -14.81
CA LYS A 116 9.28 -7.46 -14.45
C LYS A 116 8.91 -6.00 -14.17
N LYS A 117 8.08 -5.40 -15.03
CA LYS A 117 7.61 -4.03 -14.83
C LYS A 117 6.88 -3.88 -13.49
N LEU A 118 5.98 -4.80 -13.16
CA LEU A 118 5.26 -4.81 -11.89
C LEU A 118 6.22 -4.94 -10.69
N ILE A 119 7.22 -5.82 -10.79
CA ILE A 119 8.25 -5.99 -9.75
C ILE A 119 9.08 -4.73 -9.58
N ASP A 120 9.54 -4.11 -10.68
CA ASP A 120 10.33 -2.88 -10.62
C ASP A 120 9.53 -1.74 -9.95
N GLU A 121 8.24 -1.59 -10.28
CA GLU A 121 7.35 -0.61 -9.65
C GLU A 121 7.14 -0.91 -8.16
N PHE A 122 6.94 -2.17 -7.80
CA PHE A 122 6.74 -2.62 -6.42
C PHE A 122 8.00 -2.47 -5.56
N GLU A 123 9.20 -2.72 -6.08
CA GLU A 123 10.49 -2.52 -5.39
C GLU A 123 10.76 -1.05 -5.07
N ASN A 124 10.23 -0.13 -5.87
CA ASN A 124 10.44 1.31 -5.71
C ASN A 124 9.47 1.96 -4.69
N ILE A 125 8.61 1.18 -4.03
CA ILE A 125 7.77 1.71 -2.94
C ILE A 125 8.66 1.99 -1.71
N ASP A 126 8.62 3.23 -1.20
CA ASP A 126 9.32 3.62 0.03
C ASP A 126 8.64 2.95 1.24
N THR A 127 9.40 2.13 1.97
CA THR A 127 8.93 1.44 3.18
C THR A 127 9.60 1.94 4.45
N SER A 128 10.23 3.13 4.42
CA SER A 128 10.99 3.67 5.56
C SER A 128 10.13 4.01 6.79
N ALA A 129 8.84 4.28 6.60
CA ALA A 129 7.91 4.54 7.70
C ALA A 129 7.44 3.24 8.39
N ASP A 130 7.35 3.26 9.71
CA ASP A 130 6.87 2.14 10.53
C ASP A 130 5.33 2.12 10.60
N ASN A 131 4.70 1.53 9.58
CA ASN A 131 3.26 1.34 9.50
C ASN A 131 2.90 -0.05 8.94
N ASP A 132 1.63 -0.41 9.00
CA ASP A 132 1.18 -1.77 8.67
C ASP A 132 1.32 -2.09 7.18
N ILE A 133 1.10 -1.11 6.29
CA ILE A 133 1.26 -1.32 4.85
C ILE A 133 2.73 -1.53 4.46
N ASN A 134 3.66 -0.79 5.06
CA ASN A 134 5.08 -0.96 4.78
C ASN A 134 5.58 -2.32 5.28
N LYS A 135 5.15 -2.75 6.46
CA LYS A 135 5.41 -4.12 6.96
C LYS A 135 4.85 -5.19 6.03
N PHE A 136 3.65 -4.98 5.49
CA PHE A 136 3.06 -5.87 4.51
C PHE A 136 3.92 -5.97 3.23
N ILE A 137 4.31 -4.84 2.65
CA ILE A 137 5.18 -4.79 1.47
C ILE A 137 6.52 -5.49 1.73
N GLU A 138 7.15 -5.20 2.87
CA GLU A 138 8.40 -5.85 3.29
C GLU A 138 8.24 -7.35 3.48
N SER A 139 7.10 -7.81 4.00
CA SER A 139 6.83 -9.25 4.16
C SER A 139 6.76 -9.98 2.82
N ILE A 140 6.17 -9.36 1.79
CA ILE A 140 6.18 -9.89 0.42
C ILE A 140 7.61 -9.90 -0.11
N ARG A 141 8.33 -8.77 0.00
CA ARG A 141 9.72 -8.67 -0.46
C ARG A 141 10.63 -9.69 0.21
N ALA A 142 10.42 -9.99 1.49
CA ALA A 142 11.23 -10.93 2.25
C ALA A 142 10.85 -12.40 2.00
N ASP A 143 9.80 -12.70 1.25
CA ASP A 143 9.37 -14.08 0.99
C ASP A 143 10.37 -14.83 0.10
N ASP A 144 11.31 -15.51 0.78
CA ASP A 144 12.36 -16.37 0.22
C ASP A 144 11.92 -17.84 0.08
N SER A 145 10.68 -18.14 0.44
CA SER A 145 10.20 -19.50 0.43
C SER A 145 10.11 -20.03 -1.01
N PHE A 146 10.07 -21.35 -1.17
CA PHE A 146 10.02 -21.94 -2.50
C PHE A 146 8.83 -21.39 -3.30
N ARG A 147 9.14 -20.87 -4.50
CA ARG A 147 8.19 -20.18 -5.38
C ARG A 147 7.55 -18.95 -4.72
N GLY A 148 8.24 -18.26 -3.82
CA GLY A 148 7.85 -16.96 -3.26
C GLY A 148 8.21 -15.78 -4.18
N TYR A 149 8.18 -14.58 -3.61
CA TYR A 149 8.51 -13.35 -4.32
C TYR A 149 9.96 -13.32 -4.84
N GLN A 150 10.93 -13.75 -4.03
CA GLN A 150 12.34 -13.74 -4.43
C GLN A 150 12.60 -14.62 -5.66
N TYR A 151 11.93 -15.78 -5.72
CA TYR A 151 12.00 -16.64 -6.90
C TYR A 151 11.47 -15.94 -8.15
N LEU A 152 10.29 -15.31 -8.07
CA LEU A 152 9.71 -14.61 -9.21
C LEU A 152 10.61 -13.44 -9.68
N LYS A 153 11.22 -12.73 -8.73
CA LYS A 153 12.17 -11.63 -8.99
C LYS A 153 13.45 -12.10 -9.68
N GLU A 154 13.98 -13.26 -9.33
CA GLU A 154 15.11 -13.86 -10.03
C GLU A 154 14.70 -14.31 -11.44
N GLU A 155 13.52 -14.93 -11.57
CA GLU A 155 13.06 -15.56 -12.79
C GLU A 155 12.78 -14.54 -13.92
N VAL A 156 12.24 -13.36 -13.61
CA VAL A 156 12.05 -12.30 -14.62
C VAL A 156 13.34 -11.74 -15.20
N ASN A 157 14.49 -12.04 -14.59
CA ASN A 157 15.82 -11.66 -15.09
C ASN A 157 16.57 -12.85 -15.73
N ASN A 158 15.95 -14.02 -15.78
CA ASN A 158 16.55 -15.22 -16.33
C ASN A 158 16.69 -15.12 -17.85
N GLN A 159 17.88 -15.43 -18.37
CA GLN A 159 18.21 -15.28 -19.78
C GLN A 159 17.37 -16.15 -20.70
N ILE A 160 16.78 -17.23 -20.18
CA ILE A 160 15.88 -18.12 -20.91
C ILE A 160 14.70 -17.34 -21.53
N TYR A 161 14.27 -16.24 -20.91
CA TYR A 161 13.18 -15.41 -21.42
C TYR A 161 13.64 -14.19 -22.22
N THR A 162 14.93 -13.84 -22.17
CA THR A 162 15.47 -12.68 -22.90
C THR A 162 15.86 -12.99 -24.34
N ASP A 163 15.77 -14.26 -24.73
CA ASP A 163 16.11 -14.75 -26.07
C ASP A 163 15.05 -15.74 -26.59
N GLY A 164 13.77 -15.42 -26.34
CA GLY A 164 12.63 -16.26 -26.74
C GLY A 164 12.64 -16.56 -28.25
N GLY A 165 13.03 -15.57 -29.05
CA GLY A 165 13.18 -15.70 -30.50
C GLY A 165 14.22 -16.75 -30.93
N THR A 166 15.38 -16.83 -30.28
CA THR A 166 16.38 -17.87 -30.62
C THR A 166 15.92 -19.25 -30.18
N THR A 167 15.20 -19.34 -29.06
CA THR A 167 14.65 -20.61 -28.56
C THR A 167 13.59 -21.17 -29.51
N ASP A 168 12.70 -20.31 -30.02
CA ASP A 168 11.68 -20.71 -31.00
C ASP A 168 12.32 -21.12 -32.34
N LEU A 169 13.32 -20.36 -32.83
CA LEU A 169 14.07 -20.69 -34.06
C LEU A 169 14.77 -22.05 -33.98
N LEU A 170 15.34 -22.41 -32.83
CA LEU A 170 15.97 -23.71 -32.65
C LEU A 170 14.95 -24.86 -32.62
N GLY A 171 13.73 -24.62 -32.13
CA GLY A 171 12.63 -25.58 -32.19
C GLY A 171 12.17 -25.87 -33.62
N GLU A 172 12.11 -24.83 -34.46
CA GLU A 172 11.77 -24.99 -35.89
C GLU A 172 12.80 -25.82 -36.67
N LEU A 173 14.07 -25.80 -36.24
CA LEU A 173 15.17 -26.52 -36.90
C LEU A 173 15.27 -27.99 -36.48
N ASP A 174 14.87 -28.35 -35.25
CA ASP A 174 14.93 -29.71 -34.73
C ASP A 174 13.74 -30.02 -33.82
N SER A 175 12.87 -30.93 -34.27
CA SER A 175 11.69 -31.39 -33.50
C SER A 175 12.01 -31.95 -32.11
N SER A 176 13.22 -32.48 -31.88
CA SER A 176 13.63 -32.93 -30.56
C SER A 176 13.94 -31.75 -29.62
N PHE A 177 14.44 -30.65 -30.17
CA PHE A 177 14.62 -29.39 -29.46
C PHE A 177 13.28 -28.71 -29.19
N ASP A 178 12.33 -28.78 -30.11
CA ASP A 178 10.95 -28.27 -29.92
C ASP A 178 10.24 -28.97 -28.75
N VAL A 179 10.30 -30.30 -28.68
CA VAL A 179 9.73 -31.07 -27.56
C VAL A 179 10.42 -30.75 -26.22
N PHE A 180 11.74 -30.56 -26.24
CA PHE A 180 12.48 -30.16 -25.04
C PHE A 180 12.11 -28.74 -24.59
N SER A 181 12.11 -27.78 -25.52
CA SER A 181 11.77 -26.38 -25.30
C SER A 181 10.34 -26.23 -24.75
N SER A 182 9.36 -26.86 -25.38
CA SER A 182 7.97 -26.85 -24.92
C SER A 182 7.79 -27.45 -23.53
N SER A 183 8.52 -28.53 -23.21
CA SER A 183 8.50 -29.13 -21.86
C SER A 183 9.10 -28.21 -20.80
N VAL A 184 10.22 -27.54 -21.10
CA VAL A 184 10.85 -26.57 -20.20
C VAL A 184 9.94 -25.35 -20.01
N MET A 185 9.35 -24.81 -21.09
CA MET A 185 8.42 -23.68 -21.02
C MET A 185 7.17 -24.02 -20.20
N ALA A 186 6.61 -25.22 -20.35
CA ALA A 186 5.47 -25.67 -19.55
C ALA A 186 5.79 -25.74 -18.05
N LEU A 187 6.99 -26.23 -17.69
CA LEU A 187 7.45 -26.27 -16.29
C LEU A 187 7.67 -24.87 -15.73
N ASN A 188 8.34 -24.01 -16.47
CA ASN A 188 8.60 -22.62 -16.09
C ASN A 188 7.30 -21.83 -15.90
N ARG A 189 6.37 -21.93 -16.86
CA ARG A 189 5.02 -21.37 -16.74
C ARG A 189 4.34 -21.83 -15.46
N GLN A 190 4.43 -23.13 -15.14
CA GLN A 190 3.83 -23.68 -13.92
C GLN A 190 4.46 -23.11 -12.65
N TRP A 191 5.78 -22.89 -12.62
CA TRP A 191 6.47 -22.32 -11.47
C TRP A 191 6.13 -20.85 -11.26
N VAL A 192 6.08 -20.08 -12.36
CA VAL A 192 5.66 -18.67 -12.35
C VAL A 192 4.22 -18.55 -11.87
N LEU A 193 3.32 -19.40 -12.39
CA LEU A 193 1.94 -19.49 -11.92
C LEU A 193 1.89 -19.79 -10.41
N GLU A 194 2.70 -20.76 -9.97
CA GLU A 194 3.02 -21.11 -8.59
C GLU A 194 3.23 -19.87 -7.70
N SER A 195 4.19 -19.06 -8.16
CA SER A 195 4.63 -17.86 -7.45
C SER A 195 3.64 -16.74 -7.44
N ILE A 196 3.00 -16.48 -8.58
CA ILE A 196 1.95 -15.47 -8.65
C ILE A 196 0.83 -15.81 -7.68
N GLN A 197 0.31 -17.06 -7.71
CA GLN A 197 -0.77 -17.48 -6.81
C GLN A 197 -0.44 -17.27 -5.34
N LYS A 198 0.81 -17.60 -4.97
CA LYS A 198 1.30 -17.41 -3.61
C LYS A 198 1.36 -15.95 -3.23
N ILE A 199 1.95 -15.10 -4.06
CA ILE A 199 2.06 -13.66 -3.81
C ILE A 199 0.66 -13.04 -3.71
N THR A 200 -0.23 -13.36 -4.65
CA THR A 200 -1.61 -12.83 -4.70
C THR A 200 -2.53 -13.41 -3.62
N SER A 201 -2.10 -14.43 -2.88
CA SER A 201 -2.83 -14.93 -1.71
C SER A 201 -2.64 -14.09 -0.46
N ASN A 202 -1.68 -13.15 -0.48
CA ASN A 202 -1.49 -12.20 0.61
C ASN A 202 -2.61 -11.14 0.58
N GLU A 203 -3.23 -10.91 1.73
CA GLU A 203 -4.28 -9.91 1.88
C GLU A 203 -3.69 -8.60 2.40
N ILE A 204 -3.99 -7.50 1.71
CA ILE A 204 -3.64 -6.16 2.21
C ILE A 204 -4.36 -5.93 3.55
N PRO A 205 -3.72 -5.33 4.56
CA PRO A 205 -4.36 -5.09 5.85
C PRO A 205 -5.71 -4.38 5.72
N ASN A 206 -6.72 -4.88 6.42
CA ASN A 206 -8.11 -4.40 6.32
C ASN A 206 -8.27 -2.88 6.56
N LYS A 207 -7.34 -2.26 7.31
CA LYS A 207 -7.25 -0.81 7.52
C LYS A 207 -7.29 -0.01 6.21
N TYR A 208 -6.79 -0.58 5.10
CA TYR A 208 -6.67 0.10 3.82
C TYR A 208 -7.79 -0.25 2.82
N SER A 209 -8.72 -1.14 3.20
CA SER A 209 -9.80 -1.61 2.30
C SER A 209 -10.72 -0.51 1.77
N SER A 210 -10.82 0.62 2.48
CA SER A 210 -11.68 1.75 2.11
C SER A 210 -11.05 2.66 1.04
N VAL A 211 -9.73 2.63 0.88
CA VAL A 211 -8.97 3.54 0.00
C VAL A 211 -8.43 2.87 -1.25
N ILE A 212 -8.49 1.54 -1.30
CA ILE A 212 -8.08 0.73 -2.45
C ILE A 212 -9.27 0.51 -3.38
N LYS A 213 -9.05 0.70 -4.69
CA LYS A 213 -10.07 0.58 -5.74
C LYS A 213 -9.92 -0.67 -6.59
#